data_AF-A0A564Q6M7-F1
#
_entry.id   AF-A0A564Q6M7-F1
#
_cell.length_a   1.000
_cell.length_b   1.000
_cell.length_c   1.000
_cell.angle_alpha   90.00
_cell.angle_beta   90.00
_cell.angle_gamma   90.00
#
_symmetry.space_group_name_H-M   'P 1'
#
loop_
_entity.id
_entity.type
_entity.pdbx_description
1 polymer ?
#
loop_
_entity_poly.entity_id
_entity_poly.type
_entity_poly.pdbx_seq_one_letter_code
_entity_poly.pdbx_strand_id
1 'polypeptide(L)' 'MVKAIPHKHCYVCGKVVEPDETFCSEECRQKYESSRRKQWIPFAIFMALMVILLIYFSFAPR' A
#
# COMPACT_ATOMS: atom_id res chain seq x y z
N MET A 1 -9.75 34.69 -12.21
CA MET A 1 -9.83 33.32 -11.65
C MET A 1 -8.88 32.45 -12.46
N VAL A 2 -7.67 32.19 -11.96
CA VAL A 2 -6.70 31.36 -12.70
C VAL A 2 -7.16 29.91 -12.60
N LYS A 3 -7.56 29.33 -13.72
CA LYS A 3 -7.93 27.93 -13.84
C LYS A 3 -6.66 27.12 -13.64
N ALA A 4 -6.42 26.66 -12.40
CA ALA A 4 -5.32 25.76 -12.10
C ALA A 4 -5.50 24.50 -12.95
N ILE A 5 -4.61 24.32 -13.92
CA ILE A 5 -4.58 23.12 -14.75
C ILE A 5 -4.26 21.96 -13.79
N PRO A 6 -5.13 20.95 -13.65
CA PRO A 6 -4.87 19.82 -12.77
C PRO A 6 -3.69 19.04 -13.34
N HIS A 7 -2.55 19.14 -12.68
CA HIS A 7 -1.36 18.36 -12.96
C HIS A 7 -1.26 17.28 -11.88
N LYS A 8 -1.10 16.02 -12.31
CA LYS A 8 -0.87 14.91 -11.39
C LYS A 8 0.63 14.73 -11.21
N HIS A 9 1.00 14.25 -10.03
CA HIS A 9 2.38 13.88 -9.72
C HIS A 9 2.45 12.37 -9.49
N CYS A 10 3.55 11.75 -9.91
CA CYS A 10 3.81 10.34 -9.69
C CYS A 10 3.83 10.03 -8.18
N TYR A 11 3.06 9.03 -7.75
CA TYR A 11 2.96 8.61 -6.34
C TYR A 11 4.30 8.15 -5.71
N VAL A 12 5.32 7.86 -6.53
CA VAL A 12 6.59 7.28 -6.07
C VAL A 12 7.74 8.28 -6.10
N CYS A 13 7.79 9.16 -7.10
CA CYS A 13 8.94 10.05 -7.31
C CYS A 13 8.57 11.54 -7.43
N GLY A 14 7.28 11.87 -7.51
CA GLY A 14 6.83 13.26 -7.60
C GLY A 14 7.06 13.94 -8.95
N LYS A 15 7.47 13.22 -10.00
CA LYS A 15 7.52 13.80 -11.36
C LYS A 15 6.10 14.14 -11.84
N VAL A 16 5.99 15.23 -12.61
CA VAL A 16 4.74 15.61 -13.29
C VAL A 16 4.37 14.51 -14.28
N VAL A 17 3.14 14.04 -14.20
CA VAL A 17 2.54 13.04 -15.09
C VAL A 17 1.28 13.62 -15.72
N GLU A 18 0.90 13.07 -16.87
CA GLU A 18 -0.34 13.44 -17.54
C GLU A 18 -1.54 13.21 -16.60
N PRO A 19 -2.63 13.99 -16.74
CA PRO A 19 -3.79 13.87 -15.86
C PRO A 19 -4.45 12.48 -15.90
N ASP A 20 -4.20 11.69 -16.94
CA ASP A 20 -4.69 10.31 -17.08
C ASP A 20 -3.73 9.26 -16.50
N GLU A 21 -2.47 9.63 -16.24
CA GLU A 21 -1.45 8.72 -15.71
C GLU A 21 -1.13 8.98 -14.22
N THR A 22 -0.76 7.92 -13.51
CA THR A 22 -0.45 7.98 -12.06
C THR A 22 1.02 7.69 -11.75
N PHE A 23 1.79 7.20 -12.72
CA PHE A 23 3.19 6.82 -12.57
C PHE A 23 4.00 7.37 -13.74
N CYS A 24 5.20 7.89 -13.50
CA CYS A 24 6.02 8.46 -14.57
C CYS A 24 6.80 7.42 -15.40
N SER A 25 6.86 6.18 -14.93
CA SER A 25 7.58 5.08 -15.56
C SER A 25 7.12 3.74 -14.99
N GLU A 26 7.33 2.69 -15.77
CA GLU A 26 7.05 1.31 -15.34
C GLU A 26 7.83 0.93 -14.07
N GLU A 27 9.04 1.48 -13.89
CA GLU A 27 9.82 1.30 -12.66
C GLU A 27 9.08 1.83 -11.42
N CYS A 28 8.44 2.99 -11.52
CA CYS A 28 7.66 3.56 -10.42
C CYS A 28 6.43 2.70 -10.12
N ARG A 29 5.76 2.19 -11.15
CA ARG A 29 4.63 1.26 -11.00
C ARG A 29 5.07 -0.02 -10.27
N GLN A 30 6.18 -0.63 -10.69
CA GLN A 30 6.72 -1.84 -10.05
C GLN A 30 7.18 -1.58 -8.62
N LYS A 31 7.77 -0.41 -8.32
CA LYS A 31 8.12 -0.03 -6.94
C LYS A 31 6.89 0.11 -6.06
N TYR A 32 5.82 0.69 -6.59
CA TYR A 32 4.55 0.82 -5.90
C TYR A 32 3.88 -0.53 -5.67
N GLU A 33 3.77 -1.36 -6.70
CA GLU A 33 3.19 -2.71 -6.61
C GLU A 33 4.00 -3.61 -5.67
N SER A 34 5.34 -3.57 -5.74
CA SER A 34 6.20 -4.37 -4.83
C SER A 34 6.11 -3.90 -3.38
N SER A 35 6.03 -2.59 -3.14
CA SER A 35 5.83 -2.04 -1.78
C SER A 35 4.45 -2.40 -1.24
N ARG A 36 3.43 -2.34 -2.09
CA ARG A 36 2.07 -2.75 -1.75
C ARG A 36 2.01 -4.25 -1.45
N ARG A 37 2.64 -5.12 -2.25
CA ARG A 37 2.71 -6.56 -1.97
C ARG A 37 3.43 -6.86 -0.65
N LYS A 38 4.52 -6.13 -0.37
CA LYS A 38 5.27 -6.24 0.90
C LYS A 38 4.47 -5.77 2.11
N GLN A 39 3.52 -4.85 1.96
CA GLN A 39 2.66 -4.41 3.06
C GLN A 39 1.60 -5.44 3.48
N TRP A 40 1.20 -6.35 2.59
CA TRP A 40 0.16 -7.35 2.91
C TRP A 40 0.72 -8.52 3.72
N ILE A 41 2.00 -8.84 3.56
CA ILE A 41 2.69 -9.91 4.29
C ILE A 41 2.69 -9.67 5.82
N PRO A 42 3.17 -8.53 6.35
CA PRO A 42 3.16 -8.29 7.80
C PRO A 42 1.74 -8.20 8.35
N PHE A 43 0.78 -7.69 7.57
CA PHE A 43 -0.61 -7.63 7.99
C PHE A 43 -1.23 -9.03 8.12
N ALA A 44 -0.96 -9.93 7.16
CA ALA A 44 -1.39 -11.32 7.22
C ALA A 44 -0.77 -12.07 8.42
N ILE A 45 0.52 -11.86 8.69
CA ILE A 45 1.21 -12.45 9.84
C ILE A 45 0.59 -11.94 11.16
N PHE A 46 0.35 -10.64 11.27
CA PHE A 46 -0.28 -10.05 12.46
C PHE A 46 -1.67 -10.64 12.72
N MET A 47 -2.51 -10.74 11.68
CA MET A 47 -3.83 -11.36 11.78
C MET A 47 -3.76 -12.83 12.20
N ALA A 48 -2.82 -13.60 11.64
CA ALA A 48 -2.64 -15.01 12.01
C ALA A 48 -2.24 -15.15 13.49
N LEU A 49 -1.28 -14.34 13.96
CA LEU A 49 -0.87 -14.30 15.37
C LEU A 49 -2.03 -13.95 16.30
N MET A 50 -2.84 -12.97 15.93
CA MET A 50 -4.00 -12.57 16.72
C MET A 50 -4.99 -13.73 16.91
N VAL A 51 -5.29 -14.47 15.85
CA VAL A 51 -6.18 -15.64 15.92
C VAL A 51 -5.60 -16.74 16.79
N ILE A 52 -4.30 -17.03 16.67
CA ILE A 52 -3.61 -18.02 17.50
C ILE A 52 -3.69 -17.64 18.99
N LEU A 53 -3.47 -16.37 19.32
CA LEU A 53 -3.57 -15.88 20.70
C LEU A 53 -4.99 -16.01 21.24
N LEU A 54 -6.01 -15.66 20.44
CA LEU A 54 -7.41 -15.80 20.85
C LEU A 54 -7.79 -17.26 21.10
N ILE A 55 -7.36 -18.18 20.23
CA ILE A 55 -7.57 -19.63 20.43
C ILE A 55 -6.83 -20.08 21.68
N TYR A 56 -5.56 -19.68 21.85
CA TYR A 56 -4.75 -20.01 23.01
C TYR A 56 -5.42 -19.55 24.30
N PHE A 57 -5.89 -18.29 24.38
CA PHE A 57 -6.58 -17.78 25.56
C PHE A 57 -7.98 -18.37 25.78
N SER A 58 -8.67 -18.79 24.71
CA SER A 58 -9.98 -19.42 24.80
C SER A 58 -9.91 -20.89 25.22
N PHE A 59 -8.84 -21.60 24.85
CA PHE A 59 -8.61 -23.01 25.18
C PHE A 59 -7.63 -23.22 26.32
N ALA A 60 -6.92 -22.18 26.78
CA ALA A 60 -6.17 -22.20 28.02
C ALA A 60 -7.19 -22.41 29.15
N PRO A 61 -7.18 -23.57 29.82
CA PRO A 61 -8.04 -23.79 30.96
C PRO A 61 -7.66 -22.75 32.01
N ARG A 62 -8.61 -21.89 32.38
CA ARG A 62 -8.46 -21.02 33.55
C ARG A 62 -8.28 -21.84 34.81
#